data_AF-A0A7X7RZW7-F1
#
_entry.id   AF-A0A7X7RZW7-F1
#
_cell.length_a   1.000
_cell.length_b   1.000
_cell.length_c   1.000
_cell.angle_alpha   90.00
_cell.angle_beta   90.00
_cell.angle_gamma   90.00
#
_symmetry.space_group_name_H-M   'P 1'
#
loop_
_entity.id
_entity.type
_entity.pdbx_description
1 polymer ?
#
loop_
_entity_poly.entity_id
_entity_poly.type
_entity_poly.pdbx_seq_one_letter_code
_entity_poly.pdbx_strand_id
1 'polypeptide(L)'
;MPEADVQKEKQKEFYLEIPQKNEAFFLKGSNNHDWGFKNRLARIFNPVSGKTVMLAFDHGYFQGPTTGLERIDVTIEPLVPHADALMLT
;
A
#
# COMPACT_ATOMS: atom_id res chain seq x y z
N MET A 1 -54.33 10.28 -4.76
CA MET A 1 -53.17 10.78 -5.50
C MET A 1 -51.93 10.33 -4.75
N PRO A 2 -51.17 9.34 -5.23
CA PRO A 2 -49.84 9.11 -4.68
C PRO A 2 -48.97 10.26 -5.18
N GLU A 3 -48.50 11.07 -4.25
CA GLU A 3 -47.47 12.07 -4.51
C GLU A 3 -46.27 11.32 -5.11
N ALA A 4 -46.03 11.54 -6.40
CA ALA A 4 -44.83 11.06 -7.04
C ALA A 4 -43.66 11.65 -6.25
N ASP A 5 -42.85 10.77 -5.65
CA ASP A 5 -41.56 11.10 -5.10
C ASP A 5 -40.81 11.98 -6.11
N VAL A 6 -40.86 13.29 -5.91
CA VAL A 6 -40.01 14.24 -6.59
C VAL A 6 -38.65 14.00 -5.99
N GLN A 7 -37.99 12.94 -6.44
CA GLN A 7 -36.56 12.80 -6.36
C GLN A 7 -36.03 14.12 -6.93
N LYS A 8 -35.56 15.00 -6.05
CA LYS A 8 -34.76 16.15 -6.43
C LYS A 8 -33.59 15.57 -7.20
N GLU A 9 -33.72 15.48 -8.51
CA GLU A 9 -32.67 15.06 -9.42
C GLU A 9 -31.51 16.01 -9.14
N LYS A 10 -30.54 15.58 -8.33
CA LYS A 10 -29.29 16.30 -8.14
C LYS A 10 -28.73 16.49 -9.54
N GLN A 11 -28.74 17.74 -10.03
CA GLN A 11 -28.21 18.07 -11.34
C GLN A 11 -26.79 17.49 -11.42
N LYS A 12 -26.55 16.65 -12.43
CA LYS A 12 -25.26 16.00 -12.60
C LYS A 12 -24.27 17.04 -13.11
N GLU A 13 -23.25 17.34 -12.31
CA GLU A 13 -22.15 18.22 -12.69
C GLU A 13 -21.04 17.39 -13.34
N PHE A 14 -20.76 17.65 -14.62
CA PHE A 14 -19.78 16.90 -15.42
C PHE A 14 -18.44 17.62 -15.60
N TYR A 15 -18.32 18.87 -15.12
CA TYR A 15 -17.06 19.65 -15.15
C TYR A 15 -16.38 19.69 -16.52
N LEU A 16 -17.13 20.00 -17.59
CA LEU A 16 -16.67 19.93 -18.99
C LEU A 16 -15.44 20.81 -19.30
N GLU A 17 -15.21 21.84 -18.49
CA GLU A 17 -14.05 22.75 -18.62
C GLU A 17 -12.78 22.21 -17.95
N ILE A 18 -12.87 21.12 -17.18
CA ILE A 18 -11.74 20.53 -16.45
C ILE A 18 -11.26 19.27 -17.18
N PRO A 19 -10.11 19.31 -17.88
CA PRO A 19 -9.59 18.12 -18.55
C PRO A 19 -9.14 17.07 -17.52
N GLN A 20 -9.46 15.79 -17.79
CA GLN A 20 -8.92 14.68 -17.02
C GLN A 20 -7.39 14.64 -17.16
N LYS A 21 -6.68 14.49 -16.04
CA LYS A 21 -5.23 14.31 -16.00
C LYS A 21 -4.89 12.92 -15.48
N ASN A 22 -3.74 12.40 -15.89
CA ASN A 22 -3.14 11.21 -15.30
C ASN A 22 -1.85 11.61 -14.58
N GLU A 23 -1.60 10.99 -13.44
CA GLU A 23 -0.38 11.23 -12.66
C GLU A 23 0.60 10.08 -12.85
N ALA A 24 1.88 10.41 -12.93
CA ALA A 24 2.93 9.41 -12.95
C ALA A 24 2.96 8.68 -11.60
N PHE A 25 3.28 7.38 -11.63
CA PHE A 25 3.50 6.62 -10.41
C PHE A 25 4.78 7.11 -9.72
N PHE A 26 4.68 7.39 -8.42
CA PHE A 26 5.74 8.07 -7.66
C PHE A 26 7.07 7.30 -7.59
N LEU A 27 7.03 5.96 -7.68
CA LEU A 27 8.20 5.12 -7.47
C LEU A 27 9.09 5.06 -8.72
N LYS A 28 10.38 5.34 -8.52
CA LYS A 28 11.40 5.36 -9.58
C LYS A 28 11.40 4.06 -10.38
N GLY A 29 11.30 4.19 -11.71
CA GLY A 29 11.36 3.06 -12.64
C GLY A 29 10.09 2.21 -12.72
N SER A 30 9.02 2.55 -11.99
CA SER A 30 7.81 1.72 -11.89
C SER A 30 6.60 2.28 -12.65
N ASN A 31 6.81 3.26 -13.54
CA ASN A 31 5.72 3.92 -14.28
C ASN A 31 4.99 3.01 -15.27
N ASN A 32 5.65 2.03 -15.87
CA ASN A 32 5.08 1.19 -16.94
C ASN A 32 4.55 -0.17 -16.45
N HIS A 33 4.38 -0.33 -15.14
CA HIS A 33 3.73 -1.53 -14.61
C HIS A 33 2.20 -1.38 -14.55
N ASP A 34 1.51 -2.51 -14.56
CA ASP A 34 0.07 -2.56 -14.34
C ASP A 34 -0.32 -2.08 -12.95
N TRP A 35 -1.57 -1.65 -12.82
CA TRP A 35 -2.12 -1.12 -11.57
C TRP A 35 -1.92 -2.08 -10.40
N GLY A 36 -2.13 -3.38 -10.59
CA GLY A 36 -2.00 -4.37 -9.52
C GLY A 36 -0.57 -4.51 -8.97
N PHE A 37 0.45 -4.27 -9.80
CA PHE A 37 1.84 -4.27 -9.34
C PHE A 37 2.20 -2.95 -8.66
N LYS A 38 1.77 -1.82 -9.22
CA LYS A 38 1.90 -0.49 -8.59
C LYS A 38 1.24 -0.46 -7.20
N ASN A 39 0.07 -1.06 -7.04
CA ASN A 39 -0.63 -1.15 -5.76
C ASN A 39 0.15 -1.97 -4.72
N ARG A 40 0.82 -3.07 -5.14
CA ARG A 40 1.70 -3.84 -4.24
C ARG A 40 2.93 -3.03 -3.83
N LEU A 41 3.56 -2.35 -4.79
CA LEU A 41 4.72 -1.48 -4.51
C LEU A 41 4.36 -0.35 -3.54
N ALA A 42 3.18 0.26 -3.68
CA ALA A 42 2.71 1.33 -2.79
C ALA A 42 2.44 0.88 -1.34
N ARG A 43 2.36 -0.44 -1.09
CA ARG A 43 2.29 -1.00 0.26
C ARG A 43 3.67 -1.24 0.88
N ILE A 44 4.72 -1.29 0.06
CA ILE A 44 6.11 -1.45 0.52
C ILE A 44 6.75 -0.08 0.68
N PHE A 45 6.62 0.78 -0.34
CA PHE A 45 7.18 2.12 -0.37
C PHE A 45 6.10 3.15 -0.09
N ASN A 46 6.31 3.98 0.92
CA ASN A 46 5.39 5.04 1.29
C ASN A 46 5.25 6.06 0.12
N PRO A 47 4.04 6.33 -0.39
CA PRO A 47 3.83 7.23 -1.54
C PRO A 47 4.25 8.69 -1.32
N VAL A 48 4.33 9.14 -0.06
CA VAL A 48 4.72 10.51 0.30
C VAL A 48 6.24 10.64 0.33
N SER A 49 6.95 9.69 0.95
CA SER A 49 8.40 9.76 1.12
C SER A 49 9.18 9.05 0.00
N GLY A 50 8.54 8.14 -0.73
CA GLY A 50 9.17 7.25 -1.71
C GLY A 50 10.10 6.18 -1.10
N LYS A 51 10.06 5.98 0.21
CA LYS A 51 10.99 5.12 0.98
C LYS A 51 10.25 4.06 1.80
N THR A 52 11.02 3.12 2.36
CA THR A 52 10.52 2.04 3.22
C THR A 52 11.52 1.77 4.35
N VAL A 53 11.01 1.43 5.52
CA VAL A 53 11.75 0.77 6.61
C VAL A 53 11.25 -0.67 6.68
N MET A 54 12.05 -1.59 6.14
CA MET A 54 11.70 -3.01 6.06
C MET A 54 12.40 -3.80 7.17
N LEU A 55 11.64 -4.58 7.93
CA LEU A 55 12.16 -5.46 8.97
C LEU A 55 12.38 -6.87 8.40
N ALA A 56 13.65 -7.27 8.28
CA ALA A 56 14.05 -8.57 7.77
C ALA A 56 14.43 -9.53 8.90
N PHE A 57 13.86 -10.73 8.88
CA PHE A 57 14.15 -11.79 9.86
C PHE A 57 14.08 -13.19 9.24
N ASP A 58 14.43 -13.28 7.96
CA ASP A 58 14.47 -14.49 7.13
C ASP A 58 15.76 -15.32 7.29
N HIS A 59 16.71 -14.85 8.11
CA HIS A 59 18.01 -15.48 8.38
C HIS A 59 17.93 -16.99 8.67
N GLY A 60 16.85 -17.43 9.35
CA GLY A 60 16.69 -18.81 9.76
C GLY A 60 16.51 -19.81 8.62
N TYR A 61 16.19 -19.36 7.41
CA TYR A 61 16.03 -20.22 6.23
C TYR A 61 17.26 -21.11 5.97
N PHE A 62 18.46 -20.62 6.25
CA PHE A 62 19.70 -21.38 6.10
C PHE A 62 20.54 -21.48 7.38
N GLN A 63 20.29 -20.64 8.39
CA GLN A 63 21.07 -20.61 9.64
C GLN A 63 20.40 -21.34 10.81
N GLY A 64 19.12 -21.71 10.69
CA GLY A 64 18.33 -22.20 11.83
C GLY A 64 18.04 -21.08 12.85
N PRO A 65 17.97 -21.38 14.15
CA PRO A 65 17.63 -20.38 15.17
C PRO A 65 18.83 -19.47 15.47
N THR A 66 19.04 -18.46 14.64
CA THR A 66 20.06 -17.41 14.85
C THR A 66 19.71 -16.57 16.10
N THR A 67 20.74 -16.07 16.79
CA THR A 67 20.63 -15.22 17.97
C THR A 67 19.58 -14.11 17.79
N GLY A 68 18.60 -14.06 18.69
CA GLY A 68 17.49 -13.08 18.69
C GLY A 68 16.25 -13.49 17.88
N LEU A 69 16.33 -14.55 17.07
CA LEU A 69 15.25 -15.08 16.23
C LEU A 69 14.77 -16.47 16.68
N GLU A 70 15.14 -16.92 17.88
CA GLU A 70 14.75 -18.22 18.42
C GLU A 70 13.24 -18.29 18.69
N ARG A 71 12.63 -17.15 19.03
CA ARG A 71 11.21 -17.00 19.36
C ARG A 71 10.62 -15.74 18.72
N ILE A 72 10.44 -15.79 17.40
CA ILE A 72 9.85 -14.71 16.59
C ILE A 72 8.52 -14.22 17.16
N ASP A 73 7.70 -15.15 17.68
CA ASP A 73 6.42 -14.86 18.32
C ASP A 73 6.53 -13.98 19.57
N VAL A 74 7.72 -13.86 20.17
CA VAL A 74 8.01 -13.02 21.34
C VAL A 74 8.91 -11.84 20.99
N THR A 75 9.99 -12.06 20.23
CA THR A 75 11.02 -11.04 20.00
C THR A 75 10.70 -10.11 18.83
N ILE A 76 9.97 -10.60 17.82
CA ILE A 76 9.68 -9.84 16.60
C ILE A 76 8.27 -9.24 16.63
N GLU A 77 7.29 -9.93 17.23
CA GLU A 77 5.90 -9.45 17.32
C GLU A 77 5.79 -7.98 17.78
N PRO A 78 6.48 -7.53 18.84
CA PRO A 78 6.37 -6.14 19.30
C PRO A 78 6.98 -5.11 18.34
N LEU A 79 7.83 -5.55 17.40
CA LEU A 79 8.50 -4.69 16.43
C LEU A 79 7.66 -4.46 15.16
N VAL A 80 6.70 -5.35 14.87
CA VAL A 80 5.88 -5.29 13.65
C VAL A 80 5.19 -3.93 13.45
N PRO A 81 4.60 -3.28 14.48
CA PRO A 81 3.96 -1.97 14.29
C PRO A 81 4.90 -0.83 13.89
N HIS A 82 6.22 -1.03 14.00
CA HIS A 82 7.24 -0.02 13.70
C HIS A 82 7.87 -0.19 12.31
N ALA A 83 7.49 -1.23 11.57
CA ALA A 83 8.00 -1.50 10.23
C ALA A 83 6.95 -1.17 9.16
N ASP A 84 7.40 -0.65 8.02
CA ASP A 84 6.53 -0.43 6.85
C ASP A 84 6.19 -1.75 6.14
N ALA A 85 7.16 -2.68 6.12
CA ALA A 85 7.04 -4.00 5.49
C ALA A 85 7.89 -5.05 6.24
N LEU A 86 7.47 -6.31 6.16
CA LEU A 86 8.19 -7.45 6.71
C LEU A 86 8.83 -8.28 5.59
N MET A 87 10.06 -8.74 5.79
CA MET A 87 10.78 -9.64 4.88
C MET A 87 11.03 -10.99 5.56
N LEU A 88 10.54 -12.04 4.90
CA LEU A 88 10.45 -13.43 5.35
C LEU A 88 10.83 -14.36 4.17
N THR A 89 11.07 -15.63 4.46
CA THR A 89 11.14 -16.72 3.45
C THR A 89 9.83 -17.46 3.29
#